data_AF-A0A971ULB2-F1
#
_entry.id   AF-A0A971ULB2-F1
#
_cell.length_a   1.000
_cell.length_b   1.000
_cell.length_c   1.000
_cell.angle_alpha   90.00
_cell.angle_beta   90.00
_cell.angle_gamma   90.00
#
_symmetry.space_group_name_H-M   'P 1'
#
loop_
_entity.id
_entity.type
_entity.pdbx_description
1 polymer ?
#
loop_
_entity_poly.entity_id
_entity_poly.type
_entity_poly.pdbx_seq_one_letter_code
_entity_poly.pdbx_strand_id
1 'polypeptide(L)'
;MKWFLSDRDRGASVWAVLVGAVVCLAGACSSSGGDEAAAELKVDTTSRTVVLTAVVAEHKAADADAKASKPPTLEYLLVASGGKADKAALVTQVRPAALRQALVSVGLEPGKAVTGADQQLDGPKVRIVVQYEASGKKKSHDAARFIATAADGKPLDETPWVFTGSRETTTADGASTIEAEATGSLVGLHAADASSLIGNARPEASKPAGTYQANTEALPAAGTEVRVAIQRVDDSPRRVHVFVSGRVQGVGFRNFVTAGAQKLKLTGWVRNLNDGRVEAVVEGPAEAVGELLAQMRRGPREANVTDLKVEDEKPTGEFKAFTRKPNG
;
A
#
# COMPACT_ATOMS: atom_id res chain seq x y z
N MET A 1 -16.83 -7.74 -37.11
CA MET A 1 -16.52 -6.31 -36.88
C MET A 1 -16.26 -6.10 -35.41
N LYS A 2 -14.99 -6.12 -34.99
CA LYS A 2 -14.54 -5.85 -33.61
C LYS A 2 -14.08 -4.40 -33.56
N TRP A 3 -14.76 -3.58 -32.77
CA TRP A 3 -14.38 -2.20 -32.54
C TRP A 3 -13.27 -2.13 -31.49
N PHE A 4 -12.27 -1.31 -31.81
CA PHE A 4 -11.16 -0.83 -30.99
C PHE A 4 -11.66 -0.15 -29.71
N LEU A 5 -10.97 -0.39 -28.59
CA LEU A 5 -10.92 0.54 -27.46
C LEU A 5 -9.47 0.98 -27.26
N SER A 6 -9.27 2.29 -27.32
CA SER A 6 -8.00 3.01 -27.22
C SER A 6 -7.45 2.96 -25.79
N ASP A 7 -6.18 2.59 -25.67
CA ASP A 7 -5.54 2.16 -24.43
C ASP A 7 -4.69 3.29 -23.81
N ARG A 8 -5.35 4.39 -23.42
CA ARG A 8 -4.68 5.57 -22.85
C ARG A 8 -4.87 5.75 -21.33
N ASP A 9 -5.62 4.88 -20.65
CA ASP A 9 -5.97 5.04 -19.22
C ASP A 9 -5.84 3.75 -18.37
N ARG A 10 -4.72 3.03 -18.45
CA ARG A 10 -4.42 1.93 -17.49
C ARG A 10 -3.57 2.39 -16.29
N GLY A 11 -4.04 3.47 -15.66
CA GLY A 11 -3.95 3.66 -14.20
C GLY A 11 -5.25 3.25 -13.49
N ALA A 12 -6.22 2.73 -14.23
CA ALA A 12 -7.53 2.30 -13.75
C ALA A 12 -7.71 0.79 -13.95
N SER A 13 -7.17 -0.02 -13.04
CA SER A 13 -7.56 -1.44 -12.94
C SER A 13 -7.23 -2.02 -11.57
N VAL A 14 -7.74 -1.38 -10.51
CA VAL A 14 -8.18 -2.07 -9.28
C VAL A 14 -9.72 -2.23 -9.28
N TRP A 15 -10.42 -1.57 -10.21
CA TRP A 15 -11.89 -1.56 -10.26
C TRP A 15 -12.53 -2.75 -10.99
N ALA A 16 -11.74 -3.65 -11.57
CA ALA A 16 -12.25 -4.74 -12.39
C ALA A 16 -11.93 -6.12 -11.80
N VAL A 17 -12.29 -6.35 -10.52
CA VAL A 17 -12.88 -7.60 -10.01
C VAL A 17 -13.57 -7.24 -8.68
N LEU A 18 -14.86 -6.87 -8.73
CA LEU A 18 -15.78 -7.02 -7.60
C LEU A 18 -16.91 -7.92 -8.08
N VAL A 19 -16.56 -9.15 -8.43
CA VAL A 19 -17.51 -10.26 -8.57
C VAL A 19 -16.99 -11.38 -7.68
N GLY A 20 -16.97 -11.09 -6.38
CA GLY A 20 -16.63 -12.04 -5.31
C GLY A 20 -17.64 -11.82 -4.20
N ALA A 21 -18.06 -12.90 -3.54
CA ALA A 21 -19.09 -12.88 -2.51
C ALA A 21 -18.75 -11.82 -1.43
N VAL A 22 -19.55 -10.77 -1.37
CA VAL A 22 -19.44 -9.72 -0.36
C VAL A 22 -20.00 -10.29 0.94
N VAL A 23 -19.13 -10.54 1.92
CA VAL A 23 -19.55 -10.83 3.30
C VAL A 23 -19.50 -9.51 4.07
N CYS A 24 -20.67 -8.93 4.36
CA CYS A 24 -20.79 -7.82 5.30
C CYS A 24 -20.69 -8.36 6.73
N LEU A 25 -19.65 -7.99 7.46
CA LEU A 25 -19.59 -8.23 8.90
C LEU A 25 -20.36 -7.10 9.60
N ALA A 26 -21.65 -7.34 9.89
CA ALA A 26 -22.44 -6.44 10.72
C ALA A 26 -22.09 -6.65 12.20
N GLY A 27 -21.54 -5.63 12.85
CA GLY A 27 -21.42 -5.59 14.31
C GLY A 27 -22.79 -5.31 14.94
N ALA A 28 -23.20 -6.14 15.90
CA ALA A 28 -24.42 -5.92 16.67
C ALA A 28 -24.27 -4.69 17.58
N CYS A 29 -24.85 -3.56 17.19
CA CYS A 29 -25.04 -2.39 18.05
C CYS A 29 -26.49 -2.34 18.52
N SER A 30 -26.72 -2.62 19.81
CA SER A 30 -27.97 -2.26 20.48
C SER A 30 -27.80 -0.89 21.15
N SER A 31 -28.47 0.13 20.61
CA SER A 31 -29.39 1.08 21.29
C SER A 31 -29.30 2.51 20.74
N SER A 32 -30.46 2.96 20.23
CA SER A 32 -31.00 4.33 20.14
C SER A 32 -30.18 5.44 19.45
N GLY A 33 -30.63 5.77 18.23
CA GLY A 33 -31.09 7.13 17.92
C GLY A 33 -30.04 8.13 17.43
N GLY A 34 -29.66 8.02 16.17
CA GLY A 34 -28.99 9.04 15.37
C GLY A 34 -28.60 8.42 14.03
N ASP A 35 -28.84 9.10 12.91
CA ASP A 35 -28.36 8.70 11.57
C ASP A 35 -26.81 8.74 11.54
N GLU A 36 -26.17 7.77 12.19
CA GLU A 36 -24.76 7.43 11.95
C GLU A 36 -24.72 6.56 10.70
N ALA A 37 -24.16 7.10 9.61
CA ALA A 37 -23.79 6.30 8.46
C ALA A 37 -22.94 5.12 8.94
N ALA A 38 -23.52 3.92 8.94
CA ALA A 38 -22.85 2.72 9.43
C ALA A 38 -21.51 2.56 8.70
N ALA A 39 -20.41 2.45 9.45
CA ALA A 39 -19.11 2.17 8.87
C ALA A 39 -19.22 0.91 8.01
N GLU A 40 -18.95 1.05 6.72
CA GLU A 40 -18.97 -0.08 5.81
C GLU A 40 -17.60 -0.75 5.83
N LEU A 41 -17.55 -2.03 6.23
CA LEU A 41 -16.38 -2.90 6.14
C LEU A 41 -16.71 -4.05 5.18
N LYS A 42 -15.96 -4.15 4.10
CA LYS A 42 -16.13 -5.15 3.04
C LYS A 42 -14.89 -6.01 2.90
N VAL A 43 -15.11 -7.29 2.66
CA VAL A 43 -14.07 -8.28 2.41
C VAL A 43 -14.23 -8.82 0.99
N ASP A 44 -13.15 -8.81 0.23
CA ASP A 44 -13.03 -9.52 -1.05
C ASP A 44 -11.91 -10.56 -0.93
N THR A 45 -12.31 -11.83 -0.81
CA THR A 45 -11.39 -12.97 -0.70
C THR A 45 -10.72 -13.32 -2.02
N THR A 46 -11.27 -12.90 -3.17
CA THR A 46 -10.70 -13.18 -4.50
C THR A 46 -9.52 -12.28 -4.75
N SER A 47 -9.68 -10.97 -4.52
CA SER A 47 -8.60 -9.99 -4.62
C SER A 47 -7.77 -9.84 -3.34
N ARG A 48 -8.09 -10.63 -2.29
CA ARG A 48 -7.49 -10.57 -0.95
C ARG A 48 -7.40 -9.14 -0.41
N THR A 49 -8.51 -8.42 -0.53
CA THR A 49 -8.62 -7.00 -0.20
C THR A 49 -9.70 -6.78 0.86
N VAL A 50 -9.39 -5.95 1.85
CA VAL A 50 -10.36 -5.41 2.81
C VAL A 50 -10.59 -3.94 2.51
N VAL A 51 -11.85 -3.50 2.39
CA VAL A 51 -12.20 -2.11 2.13
C VAL A 51 -13.04 -1.57 3.28
N LEU A 52 -12.66 -0.41 3.81
CA LEU A 52 -13.42 0.29 4.84
C LEU A 52 -13.70 1.75 4.47
N THR A 53 -14.80 2.29 4.97
CA THR A 53 -15.10 3.74 4.89
C THR A 53 -14.40 4.49 6.02
N ALA A 54 -13.82 5.64 5.69
CA ALA A 54 -13.21 6.56 6.63
C ALA A 54 -13.50 8.01 6.21
N VAL A 55 -13.17 8.96 7.07
CA VAL A 55 -13.21 10.39 6.78
C VAL A 55 -11.82 10.99 7.02
N VAL A 56 -11.48 12.03 6.27
CA VAL A 56 -10.27 12.81 6.58
C VAL A 56 -10.44 13.49 7.93
N ALA A 57 -9.47 13.29 8.83
CA ALA A 57 -9.53 13.81 10.19
C ALA A 57 -9.56 15.34 10.24
N GLU A 58 -10.25 15.88 11.23
CA GLU A 58 -10.17 17.31 11.56
C GLU A 58 -8.95 17.56 12.44
N HIS A 59 -8.16 18.56 12.07
CA HIS A 59 -7.05 19.06 12.89
C HIS A 59 -7.36 20.49 13.33
N LYS A 60 -7.26 20.77 14.63
CA LYS A 60 -7.40 22.14 15.13
C LYS A 60 -6.29 22.99 14.51
N ALA A 61 -6.67 24.08 13.83
CA ALA A 61 -5.70 25.05 13.34
C ALA A 61 -4.93 25.64 14.52
N ALA A 62 -3.59 25.64 14.44
CA ALA A 62 -2.77 26.46 15.32
C ALA A 62 -3.03 27.93 14.94
N ASP A 63 -3.57 28.70 15.89
CA ASP A 63 -3.86 30.15 15.87
C ASP A 63 -4.01 30.82 14.50
N ALA A 64 -5.23 31.30 14.22
CA ALA A 64 -5.65 31.91 12.95
C ALA A 64 -4.84 33.15 12.48
N ASP A 65 -3.94 33.67 13.32
CA ASP A 65 -3.10 34.85 13.06
C ASP A 65 -1.70 34.52 12.50
N ALA A 66 -1.33 33.24 12.37
CA ALA A 66 -0.05 32.84 11.80
C ALA A 66 -0.10 32.74 10.26
N LYS A 67 0.69 33.56 9.55
CA LYS A 67 1.02 33.37 8.13
C LYS A 67 1.50 31.92 7.90
N ALA A 68 0.68 31.12 7.22
CA ALA A 68 0.81 29.68 6.97
C ALA A 68 0.84 28.82 8.26
N SER A 69 -0.33 28.31 8.66
CA SER A 69 -0.44 27.32 9.74
C SER A 69 0.43 26.09 9.42
N LYS A 70 1.30 25.69 10.35
CA LYS A 70 2.12 24.48 10.21
C LYS A 70 1.23 23.25 9.98
N PRO A 71 1.59 22.33 9.05
CA PRO A 71 0.84 21.09 8.86
C PRO A 71 0.73 20.28 10.17
N PRO A 72 -0.38 19.55 10.39
CA PRO A 72 -0.59 18.79 11.61
C PRO A 72 0.35 17.59 11.69
N THR A 73 0.94 17.38 12.86
CA THR A 73 1.79 16.22 13.15
C THR A 73 0.96 14.94 13.19
N LEU A 74 1.47 13.87 12.59
CA LEU A 74 0.81 12.57 12.53
C LEU A 74 1.59 11.49 13.31
N GLU A 75 0.87 10.68 14.08
CA GLU A 75 1.31 9.40 14.65
C GLU A 75 0.68 8.22 13.90
N TYR A 76 -0.50 8.42 13.31
CA TYR A 76 -1.30 7.37 12.66
C TYR A 76 -1.71 7.78 11.25
N LEU A 77 -1.81 6.79 10.36
CA LEU A 77 -2.55 6.97 9.11
C LEU A 77 -4.06 6.89 9.37
N LEU A 78 -4.48 5.89 10.15
CA LEU A 78 -5.89 5.57 10.37
C LEU A 78 -6.11 5.18 11.83
N VAL A 79 -7.14 5.75 12.44
CA VAL A 79 -7.64 5.39 13.78
C VAL A 79 -9.14 5.13 13.75
N ALA A 80 -9.61 4.33 14.71
CA ALA A 80 -11.03 4.20 14.99
C ALA A 80 -11.57 5.44 15.71
N SER A 81 -12.89 5.65 15.64
CA SER A 81 -13.59 6.66 16.44
C SER A 81 -13.30 6.48 17.93
N GLY A 82 -13.04 7.58 18.63
CA GLY A 82 -12.57 7.57 20.02
C GLY A 82 -11.05 7.42 20.19
N GLY A 83 -10.31 7.13 19.12
CA GLY A 83 -8.84 7.16 19.12
C GLY A 83 -8.26 8.59 19.03
N LYS A 84 -6.94 8.68 18.84
CA LYS A 84 -6.21 9.96 18.72
C LYS A 84 -6.41 10.63 17.35
N ALA A 85 -7.63 11.06 17.05
CA ALA A 85 -8.00 11.67 15.76
C ALA A 85 -7.16 12.92 15.41
N ASP A 86 -6.74 13.71 16.40
CA ASP A 86 -5.90 14.90 16.20
C ASP A 86 -4.47 14.56 15.71
N LYS A 87 -4.06 13.29 15.85
CA LYS A 87 -2.76 12.74 15.40
C LYS A 87 -2.89 11.76 14.23
N ALA A 88 -4.06 11.67 13.59
CA ALA A 88 -4.33 10.72 12.51
C ALA A 88 -4.70 11.44 11.21
N ALA A 89 -4.36 10.87 10.05
CA ALA A 89 -4.83 11.42 8.79
C ALA A 89 -6.30 11.08 8.51
N LEU A 90 -6.74 9.89 8.93
CA LEU A 90 -8.06 9.33 8.67
C LEU A 90 -8.69 8.78 9.95
N VAL A 91 -10.02 8.89 10.03
CA VAL A 91 -10.83 8.32 11.12
C VAL A 91 -11.91 7.41 10.53
N THR A 92 -12.14 6.25 11.14
CA THR A 92 -13.20 5.32 10.74
C THR A 92 -14.07 4.92 11.93
N GLN A 93 -15.33 4.57 11.69
CA GLN A 93 -16.20 3.94 12.69
C GLN A 93 -15.95 2.41 12.79
N VAL A 94 -15.09 1.84 11.94
CA VAL A 94 -14.72 0.41 12.02
C VAL A 94 -13.88 0.14 13.27
N ARG A 95 -14.33 -0.82 14.08
CA ARG A 95 -13.61 -1.26 15.28
C ARG A 95 -12.33 -2.05 14.93
N PRO A 96 -11.24 -1.90 15.72
CA PRO A 96 -9.99 -2.65 15.51
C PRO A 96 -10.15 -4.16 15.43
N ALA A 97 -10.89 -4.79 16.33
CA ALA A 97 -11.13 -6.23 16.31
C ALA A 97 -11.85 -6.68 15.01
N ALA A 98 -12.80 -5.88 14.51
CA ALA A 98 -13.49 -6.16 13.25
C ALA A 98 -12.55 -6.06 12.05
N LEU A 99 -11.69 -5.03 12.00
CA LEU A 99 -10.68 -4.91 10.96
C LEU A 99 -9.68 -6.09 11.01
N ARG A 100 -9.19 -6.45 12.19
CA ARG A 100 -8.30 -7.60 12.38
C ARG A 100 -8.93 -8.88 11.83
N GLN A 101 -10.17 -9.17 12.19
CA GLN A 101 -10.90 -10.35 11.71
C GLN A 101 -11.07 -10.34 10.18
N ALA A 102 -11.39 -9.19 9.59
CA ALA A 102 -11.49 -9.04 8.15
C ALA A 102 -10.16 -9.32 7.44
N LEU A 103 -9.04 -8.83 7.97
CA LEU A 103 -7.71 -9.11 7.41
C LEU A 103 -7.36 -10.60 7.49
N VAL A 104 -7.64 -11.26 8.62
CA VAL A 104 -7.46 -12.72 8.75
C VAL A 104 -8.30 -13.48 7.73
N SER A 105 -9.54 -13.05 7.47
CA SER A 105 -10.44 -13.71 6.51
C SER A 105 -9.95 -13.66 5.05
N VAL A 106 -9.05 -12.73 4.69
CA VAL A 106 -8.37 -12.70 3.38
C VAL A 106 -7.03 -13.44 3.36
N GLY A 107 -6.75 -14.22 4.41
CA GLY A 107 -5.55 -15.03 4.57
C GLY A 107 -4.33 -14.24 5.03
N LEU A 108 -4.51 -13.07 5.64
CA LEU A 108 -3.43 -12.35 6.32
C LEU A 108 -3.40 -12.76 7.78
N GLU A 109 -2.45 -13.62 8.16
CA GLU A 109 -2.18 -13.89 9.57
C GLU A 109 -1.35 -12.74 10.16
N PRO A 110 -1.69 -12.22 11.35
CA PRO A 110 -0.89 -11.18 11.99
C PRO A 110 0.51 -11.71 12.30
N GLY A 111 1.51 -10.86 12.11
CA GLY A 111 2.86 -11.13 12.61
C GLY A 111 2.94 -10.98 14.13
N LYS A 112 4.16 -10.74 14.62
CA LYS A 112 4.40 -10.42 16.02
C LYS A 112 4.25 -8.93 16.27
N ALA A 113 3.49 -8.59 17.30
CA ALA A 113 3.45 -7.25 17.85
C ALA A 113 4.85 -6.79 18.23
N VAL A 114 5.12 -5.52 18.02
CA VAL A 114 6.42 -4.92 18.28
C VAL A 114 6.63 -4.82 19.79
N THR A 115 7.85 -5.13 20.24
CA THR A 115 8.21 -5.07 21.66
C THR A 115 9.26 -3.99 21.96
N GLY A 116 9.82 -3.35 20.94
CA GLY A 116 10.79 -2.26 21.09
C GLY A 116 11.03 -1.49 19.79
N ALA A 117 11.58 -0.28 19.90
CA ALA A 117 11.69 0.67 18.79
C ALA A 117 12.65 0.25 17.66
N ASP A 118 13.61 -0.62 17.96
CA ASP A 118 14.61 -1.11 17.01
C ASP A 118 14.22 -2.46 16.37
N GLN A 119 13.07 -3.03 16.76
CA GLN A 119 12.62 -4.31 16.22
C GLN A 119 12.12 -4.14 14.78
N GLN A 120 12.63 -4.97 13.88
CA GLN A 120 12.06 -5.07 12.53
C GLN A 120 10.62 -5.62 12.60
N LEU A 121 9.70 -4.95 11.91
CA LEU A 121 8.31 -5.39 11.85
C LEU A 121 8.19 -6.79 11.23
N ASP A 122 7.44 -7.64 11.93
CA ASP A 122 7.12 -9.01 11.52
C ASP A 122 5.67 -9.09 11.04
N GLY A 123 5.41 -9.92 10.03
CA GLY A 123 4.07 -10.12 9.46
C GLY A 123 3.97 -9.85 7.96
N PRO A 124 2.81 -10.19 7.35
CA PRO A 124 2.61 -10.07 5.92
C PRO A 124 2.57 -8.61 5.48
N LYS A 125 3.06 -8.37 4.26
CA LYS A 125 3.07 -7.04 3.66
C LYS A 125 1.70 -6.70 3.10
N VAL A 126 1.30 -5.45 3.27
CA VAL A 126 0.06 -4.91 2.73
C VAL A 126 0.29 -3.57 2.05
N ARG A 127 -0.51 -3.29 1.02
CA ARG A 127 -0.61 -1.98 0.38
C ARG A 127 -1.89 -1.32 0.87
N ILE A 128 -1.82 -0.03 1.17
CA ILE A 128 -2.98 0.76 1.58
C ILE A 128 -3.25 1.80 0.51
N VAL A 129 -4.43 1.74 -0.09
CA VAL A 129 -4.87 2.66 -1.14
C VAL A 129 -6.07 3.44 -0.63
N VAL A 130 -6.04 4.76 -0.76
CA VAL A 130 -7.16 5.64 -0.41
C VAL A 130 -7.83 6.12 -1.69
N GLN A 131 -9.14 5.94 -1.74
CA GLN A 131 -10.00 6.33 -2.84
C GLN A 131 -11.01 7.37 -2.37
N TYR A 132 -11.21 8.41 -3.16
CA TYR A 132 -12.15 9.48 -2.83
C TYR A 132 -12.63 10.18 -4.10
N GLU A 133 -13.66 11.00 -3.98
CA GLU A 133 -14.14 11.84 -5.07
C GLU A 133 -13.72 13.29 -4.83
N ALA A 134 -13.15 13.93 -5.85
CA ALA A 134 -12.81 15.34 -5.82
C ALA A 134 -13.15 15.97 -7.18
N SER A 135 -13.93 17.05 -7.15
CA SER A 135 -14.38 17.77 -8.35
C SER A 135 -15.06 16.86 -9.39
N GLY A 136 -15.93 15.95 -8.92
CA GLY A 136 -16.66 14.99 -9.77
C GLY A 136 -15.79 13.89 -10.39
N LYS A 137 -14.53 13.76 -9.96
CA LYS A 137 -13.59 12.74 -10.43
C LYS A 137 -13.17 11.83 -9.29
N LYS A 138 -13.25 10.53 -9.52
CA LYS A 138 -12.68 9.52 -8.62
C LYS A 138 -11.15 9.61 -8.65
N LYS A 139 -10.55 9.62 -7.46
CA LYS A 139 -9.12 9.62 -7.20
C LYS A 139 -8.77 8.34 -6.46
N SER A 140 -7.57 7.82 -6.70
CA SER A 140 -7.04 6.61 -6.06
C SER A 140 -5.55 6.77 -5.93
N HIS A 141 -5.04 6.76 -4.70
CA HIS A 141 -3.63 7.00 -4.41
C HIS A 141 -3.14 6.08 -3.29
N ASP A 142 -1.85 5.72 -3.33
CA ASP A 142 -1.19 5.08 -2.20
C ASP A 142 -1.26 5.97 -0.96
N ALA A 143 -1.50 5.37 0.20
CA ALA A 143 -1.66 6.09 1.45
C ALA A 143 -0.40 6.90 1.85
N ALA A 144 0.79 6.43 1.45
CA ALA A 144 2.06 7.11 1.72
C ALA A 144 2.08 8.54 1.16
N ARG A 145 1.33 8.80 0.07
CA ARG A 145 1.20 10.13 -0.54
C ARG A 145 0.66 11.19 0.43
N PHE A 146 -0.20 10.81 1.37
CA PHE A 146 -0.88 11.74 2.28
C PHE A 146 -0.04 12.08 3.52
N ILE A 147 1.15 11.49 3.63
CA ILE A 147 2.06 11.66 4.75
C ILE A 147 3.32 12.31 4.21
N ALA A 148 3.81 13.33 4.90
CA ALA A 148 5.08 13.98 4.60
C ALA A 148 6.04 13.89 5.78
N THR A 149 7.33 13.86 5.50
CA THR A 149 8.39 14.04 6.49
C THR A 149 8.40 15.50 6.95
N ALA A 150 8.36 15.74 8.26
CA ALA A 150 8.34 17.10 8.81
C ALA A 150 9.65 17.86 8.57
N ALA A 151 10.75 17.16 8.35
CA ALA A 151 12.07 17.75 8.14
C ALA A 151 12.20 18.49 6.80
N ASP A 152 11.61 17.96 5.72
CA ASP A 152 11.76 18.50 4.36
C ASP A 152 10.45 18.55 3.55
N GLY A 153 9.33 18.15 4.15
CA GLY A 153 8.00 18.17 3.52
C GLY A 153 7.81 17.13 2.42
N LYS A 154 8.75 16.21 2.20
CA LYS A 154 8.64 15.24 1.11
C LYS A 154 7.61 14.16 1.45
N PRO A 155 6.81 13.72 0.46
CA PRO A 155 5.92 12.57 0.65
C PRO A 155 6.69 11.32 1.06
N LEU A 156 6.06 10.49 1.89
CA LEU A 156 6.58 9.18 2.22
C LEU A 156 6.67 8.31 0.96
N ASP A 157 7.76 7.58 0.73
CA ASP A 157 7.81 6.66 -0.42
C ASP A 157 6.82 5.49 -0.23
N GLU A 158 6.37 4.95 -1.36
CA GLU A 158 5.47 3.80 -1.45
C GLU A 158 6.21 2.52 -1.02
N THR A 159 6.28 2.28 0.29
CA THR A 159 6.79 1.05 0.89
C THR A 159 5.64 0.23 1.45
N PRO A 160 5.62 -1.10 1.25
CA PRO A 160 4.58 -1.93 1.85
C PRO A 160 4.51 -1.77 3.36
N TRP A 161 3.29 -1.66 3.86
CA TRP A 161 2.95 -1.67 5.27
C TRP A 161 3.01 -3.11 5.80
N VAL A 162 3.06 -3.29 7.12
CA VAL A 162 3.20 -4.62 7.72
C VAL A 162 2.06 -4.86 8.67
N PHE A 163 1.31 -5.95 8.45
CA PHE A 163 0.29 -6.38 9.38
C PHE A 163 0.92 -7.13 10.56
N THR A 164 1.35 -6.36 11.56
CA THR A 164 2.01 -6.85 12.78
C THR A 164 1.04 -7.47 13.77
N GLY A 165 -0.26 -7.22 13.60
CA GLY A 165 -1.21 -7.37 14.68
C GLY A 165 -0.97 -6.32 15.77
N SER A 166 -1.69 -6.47 16.88
CA SER A 166 -1.62 -5.59 18.05
C SER A 166 -1.30 -6.43 19.28
N ARG A 167 -0.64 -5.84 20.28
CA ARG A 167 -0.31 -6.52 21.53
C ARG A 167 -1.56 -7.12 22.17
N GLU A 168 -1.51 -8.41 22.48
CA GLU A 168 -2.57 -9.08 23.23
C GLU A 168 -2.59 -8.55 24.67
N THR A 169 -3.79 -8.29 25.15
CA THR A 169 -4.05 -7.83 26.52
C THR A 169 -5.30 -8.52 27.06
N THR A 170 -5.61 -8.28 28.32
CA THR A 170 -6.77 -8.86 28.99
C THR A 170 -7.66 -7.74 29.50
N THR A 171 -8.97 -7.87 29.30
CA THR A 171 -9.95 -6.97 29.87
C THR A 171 -10.06 -7.17 31.39
N ALA A 172 -10.72 -6.24 32.09
CA ALA A 172 -10.89 -6.31 33.53
C ALA A 172 -11.63 -7.57 34.02
N ASP A 173 -12.49 -8.14 33.17
CA ASP A 173 -13.24 -9.38 33.38
C ASP A 173 -12.47 -10.66 32.95
N GLY A 174 -11.21 -10.53 32.51
CA GLY A 174 -10.36 -11.67 32.21
C GLY A 174 -10.43 -12.18 30.77
N ALA A 175 -11.17 -11.52 29.87
CA ALA A 175 -11.25 -11.91 28.46
C ALA A 175 -10.04 -11.40 27.67
N SER A 176 -9.53 -12.23 26.75
CA SER A 176 -8.45 -11.83 25.83
C SER A 176 -8.96 -10.77 24.84
N THR A 177 -8.17 -9.72 24.64
CA THR A 177 -8.40 -8.66 23.65
C THR A 177 -7.06 -8.17 23.09
N ILE A 178 -7.12 -7.13 22.26
CA ILE A 178 -5.96 -6.46 21.69
C ILE A 178 -5.90 -5.02 22.17
N GLU A 179 -4.69 -4.49 22.36
CA GLU A 179 -4.50 -3.11 22.82
C GLU A 179 -5.09 -2.09 21.84
N ALA A 180 -5.07 -2.37 20.54
CA ALA A 180 -5.71 -1.56 19.51
C ALA A 180 -7.17 -1.26 19.85
N GLU A 181 -7.89 -2.23 20.44
CA GLU A 181 -9.30 -2.09 20.78
C GLU A 181 -9.53 -1.03 21.87
N ALA A 182 -8.57 -0.86 22.78
CA ALA A 182 -8.62 0.14 23.82
C ALA A 182 -8.15 1.52 23.34
N THR A 183 -7.19 1.57 22.41
CA THR A 183 -6.58 2.83 21.94
C THR A 183 -7.21 3.41 20.68
N GLY A 184 -7.92 2.59 19.90
CA GLY A 184 -8.40 2.92 18.56
C GLY A 184 -7.29 2.95 17.49
N SER A 185 -6.09 2.48 17.79
CA SER A 185 -4.94 2.50 16.87
C SER A 185 -5.08 1.43 15.77
N LEU A 186 -5.35 1.82 14.52
CA LEU A 186 -5.47 0.87 13.41
C LEU A 186 -4.18 0.78 12.59
N VAL A 187 -3.72 1.91 12.04
CA VAL A 187 -2.52 1.98 11.20
C VAL A 187 -1.55 3.00 11.76
N GLY A 188 -0.47 2.52 12.37
CA GLY A 188 0.59 3.33 12.95
C GLY A 188 1.64 3.76 11.92
N LEU A 189 2.15 4.98 12.06
CA LEU A 189 3.29 5.47 11.27
C LEU A 189 4.64 5.14 11.90
N HIS A 190 4.66 4.80 13.20
CA HIS A 190 5.86 4.54 13.96
C HIS A 190 6.09 3.04 14.10
N ALA A 191 7.30 2.56 13.79
CA ALA A 191 7.61 1.14 13.84
C ALA A 191 7.56 0.57 15.28
N ALA A 192 7.69 1.41 16.31
CA ALA A 192 7.61 0.98 17.72
C ALA A 192 6.20 0.88 18.33
N ASP A 193 5.15 1.22 17.58
CA ASP A 193 3.80 1.24 18.14
C ASP A 193 3.18 -0.16 18.21
N ALA A 194 3.35 -0.81 19.36
CA ALA A 194 2.77 -2.11 19.68
C ALA A 194 1.23 -2.12 19.74
N SER A 195 0.59 -0.94 19.81
CA SER A 195 -0.86 -0.84 19.91
C SER A 195 -1.54 -0.99 18.56
N SER A 196 -0.93 -0.50 17.47
CA SER A 196 -1.54 -0.53 16.12
C SER A 196 -1.63 -1.92 15.52
N LEU A 197 -2.57 -2.16 14.58
CA LEU A 197 -2.68 -3.44 13.85
C LEU A 197 -1.70 -3.56 12.69
N ILE A 198 -1.45 -2.43 12.02
CA ILE A 198 -0.59 -2.33 10.85
C ILE A 198 0.45 -1.23 11.11
N GLY A 199 1.72 -1.58 10.97
CA GLY A 199 2.84 -0.65 11.13
C GLY A 199 3.51 -0.27 9.81
N ASN A 200 4.29 0.80 9.85
CA ASN A 200 5.16 1.20 8.74
C ASN A 200 6.60 0.68 8.95
N ALA A 201 7.14 -0.06 7.99
CA ALA A 201 8.41 -0.81 8.12
C ALA A 201 9.70 0.04 8.07
N ARG A 202 9.63 1.37 8.17
CA ARG A 202 10.79 2.24 7.90
C ARG A 202 11.74 2.36 9.10
N PRO A 203 13.07 2.30 8.87
CA PRO A 203 14.06 2.58 9.92
C PRO A 203 14.00 4.01 10.46
N GLU A 204 13.62 4.99 9.63
CA GLU A 204 13.45 6.38 10.08
C GLU A 204 12.18 6.58 10.91
N ALA A 205 11.23 5.64 10.85
CA ALA A 205 10.01 5.64 11.63
C ALA A 205 10.22 5.18 13.08
N SER A 206 11.47 4.96 13.53
CA SER A 206 11.85 4.83 14.94
C SER A 206 12.23 6.19 15.58
N LYS A 207 12.23 7.28 14.80
CA LYS A 207 12.52 8.64 15.29
C LYS A 207 11.33 9.24 16.04
N PRO A 208 11.57 10.14 17.02
CA PRO A 208 10.56 10.62 17.96
C PRO A 208 9.36 11.35 17.29
N ALA A 209 8.34 11.61 18.11
CA ALA A 209 7.15 12.38 17.74
C ALA A 209 7.51 13.68 16.98
N GLY A 210 6.75 14.01 15.94
CA GLY A 210 7.05 15.14 15.06
C GLY A 210 7.81 14.78 13.80
N THR A 211 8.12 13.50 13.56
CA THR A 211 8.76 13.03 12.32
C THR A 211 7.85 13.15 11.10
N TYR A 212 6.54 12.91 11.27
CA TYR A 212 5.56 12.92 10.19
C TYR A 212 4.49 13.98 10.39
N GLN A 213 4.01 14.52 9.28
CA GLN A 213 2.92 15.48 9.22
C GLN A 213 1.99 15.17 8.06
N ALA A 214 0.77 15.71 8.08
CA ALA A 214 -0.13 15.58 6.94
C ALA A 214 0.45 16.30 5.71
N ASN A 215 0.40 15.63 4.57
CA ASN A 215 0.68 16.27 3.29
C ASN A 215 -0.58 17.01 2.82
N THR A 216 -0.74 18.26 3.27
CA THR A 216 -1.93 19.09 3.00
C THR A 216 -2.14 19.44 1.53
N GLU A 217 -1.11 19.28 0.69
CA GLU A 217 -1.26 19.44 -0.77
C GLU A 217 -1.93 18.24 -1.44
N ALA A 218 -1.83 17.05 -0.83
CA ALA A 218 -2.32 15.80 -1.40
C ALA A 218 -3.54 15.22 -0.66
N LEU A 219 -3.63 15.45 0.65
CA LEU A 219 -4.74 15.00 1.49
C LEU A 219 -6.01 15.80 1.14
N PRO A 220 -7.17 15.15 0.97
CA PRO A 220 -8.43 15.86 0.74
C PRO A 220 -8.78 16.77 1.93
N ALA A 221 -9.76 17.66 1.74
CA ALA A 221 -10.23 18.51 2.83
C ALA A 221 -10.75 17.68 4.01
N ALA A 222 -10.60 18.18 5.24
CA ALA A 222 -11.14 17.55 6.44
C ALA A 222 -12.65 17.26 6.28
N GLY A 223 -13.09 16.12 6.82
CA GLY A 223 -14.47 15.63 6.67
C GLY A 223 -14.79 14.99 5.32
N THR A 224 -13.88 15.00 4.33
CA THR A 224 -14.09 14.27 3.07
C THR A 224 -14.18 12.77 3.33
N GLU A 225 -15.25 12.13 2.86
CA GLU A 225 -15.38 10.67 2.90
C GLU A 225 -14.38 10.02 1.93
N VAL A 226 -13.72 8.98 2.42
CA VAL A 226 -12.76 8.18 1.66
C VAL A 226 -13.04 6.69 1.87
N ARG A 227 -12.61 5.87 0.91
CA ARG A 227 -12.52 4.42 1.06
C ARG A 227 -11.07 4.02 1.17
N VAL A 228 -10.75 3.26 2.20
CA VAL A 228 -9.40 2.72 2.45
C VAL A 228 -9.42 1.25 2.07
N ALA A 229 -8.66 0.89 1.04
CA ALA A 229 -8.47 -0.49 0.61
C ALA A 229 -7.11 -0.99 1.13
N ILE A 230 -7.13 -2.09 1.90
CA ILE A 230 -5.95 -2.77 2.43
C ILE A 230 -5.81 -4.09 1.66
N GLN A 231 -4.73 -4.21 0.89
CA GLN A 231 -4.50 -5.32 -0.03
C GLN A 231 -3.27 -6.09 0.39
N ARG A 232 -3.34 -7.42 0.38
CA ARG A 232 -2.14 -8.24 0.56
C ARG A 232 -1.13 -7.98 -0.56
N VAL A 233 0.13 -7.80 -0.19
CA VAL A 233 1.27 -7.78 -1.12
C VAL A 233 1.89 -9.18 -1.15
N ASP A 234 2.12 -9.71 -2.35
CA ASP A 234 2.86 -10.98 -2.51
C ASP A 234 4.35 -10.69 -2.64
N ASP A 235 5.05 -10.84 -1.51
CA ASP A 235 6.49 -10.64 -1.38
C ASP A 235 7.31 -11.92 -1.47
N SER A 236 6.68 -13.05 -1.87
CA SER A 236 7.41 -14.30 -2.08
C SER A 236 8.52 -14.12 -3.13
N PRO A 237 9.71 -14.73 -2.93
CA PRO A 237 10.80 -14.60 -3.88
C PRO A 237 10.42 -15.27 -5.20
N ARG A 238 10.53 -14.52 -6.29
CA ARG A 238 10.27 -15.00 -7.65
C ARG A 238 11.45 -14.64 -8.55
N ARG A 239 11.85 -15.59 -9.39
CA ARG A 239 12.85 -15.39 -10.43
C ARG A 239 12.27 -15.80 -11.78
N VAL A 240 12.49 -14.97 -12.79
CA VAL A 240 12.04 -15.23 -14.16
C VAL A 240 13.14 -14.97 -15.16
N HIS A 241 13.22 -15.83 -16.17
CA HIS A 241 14.00 -15.64 -17.38
C HIS A 241 13.06 -15.24 -18.52
N VAL A 242 13.32 -14.09 -19.13
CA VAL A 242 12.40 -13.41 -20.03
C VAL A 242 13.06 -13.18 -21.38
N PHE A 243 12.34 -13.50 -22.44
CA PHE A 243 12.69 -13.15 -23.82
C PHE A 243 11.61 -12.26 -24.42
N VAL A 244 11.99 -11.09 -24.89
CA VAL A 244 11.10 -10.09 -25.48
C VAL A 244 11.40 -9.95 -26.97
N SER A 245 10.36 -10.04 -27.78
CA SER A 245 10.43 -9.97 -29.25
C SER A 245 9.68 -8.74 -29.78
N GLY A 246 10.08 -8.27 -30.96
CA GLY A 246 9.46 -7.13 -31.66
C GLY A 246 10.44 -6.00 -31.96
N ARG A 247 9.96 -4.76 -32.07
CA ARG A 247 10.82 -3.57 -32.15
C ARG A 247 11.29 -3.20 -30.74
N VAL A 248 12.31 -3.91 -30.25
CA VAL A 248 12.79 -3.79 -28.86
C VAL A 248 14.27 -3.40 -28.74
N GLN A 249 14.99 -3.29 -29.85
CA GLN A 249 16.36 -2.77 -29.89
C GLN A 249 16.43 -1.38 -30.54
N GLY A 250 17.43 -0.59 -30.17
CA GLY A 250 17.57 0.80 -30.64
C GLY A 250 16.55 1.80 -30.08
N VAL A 251 15.65 1.36 -29.19
CA VAL A 251 14.52 2.14 -28.64
C VAL A 251 14.65 2.43 -27.15
N GLY A 252 15.85 2.24 -26.58
CA GLY A 252 16.09 2.43 -25.15
C GLY A 252 15.49 1.37 -24.23
N PHE A 253 15.03 0.22 -24.76
CA PHE A 253 14.35 -0.82 -23.99
C PHE A 253 15.13 -1.30 -22.76
N ARG A 254 16.43 -1.54 -22.89
CA ARG A 254 17.28 -1.93 -21.74
C ARG A 254 17.29 -0.88 -20.63
N ASN A 255 17.37 0.40 -20.97
CA ASN A 255 17.35 1.48 -19.98
C ASN A 255 15.98 1.56 -19.30
N PHE A 256 14.90 1.37 -20.07
CA PHE A 256 13.54 1.30 -19.55
C PHE A 256 13.39 0.15 -18.53
N VAL A 257 13.86 -1.05 -18.86
CA VAL A 257 13.83 -2.20 -17.94
C VAL A 257 14.70 -1.96 -16.70
N THR A 258 15.92 -1.45 -16.87
CA THR A 258 16.81 -1.16 -15.74
C THR A 258 16.20 -0.11 -14.80
N ALA A 259 15.61 0.97 -15.33
CA ALA A 259 14.96 1.99 -14.52
C ALA A 259 13.73 1.45 -13.78
N GLY A 260 12.89 0.65 -14.46
CA GLY A 260 11.75 -0.03 -13.84
C GLY A 260 12.17 -0.99 -12.72
N ALA A 261 13.17 -1.82 -12.99
CA ALA A 261 13.72 -2.75 -12.00
C ALA A 261 14.30 -2.02 -10.78
N GLN A 262 15.03 -0.92 -10.98
CA GLN A 262 15.56 -0.10 -9.88
C GLN A 262 14.44 0.51 -9.04
N LYS A 263 13.41 1.09 -9.68
CA LYS A 263 12.25 1.65 -8.98
C LYS A 263 11.54 0.60 -8.12
N LEU A 264 11.41 -0.61 -8.65
CA LEU A 264 10.77 -1.75 -7.99
C LEU A 264 11.72 -2.54 -7.06
N LYS A 265 12.98 -2.09 -6.90
CA LYS A 265 14.01 -2.74 -6.07
C LYS A 265 14.26 -4.21 -6.44
N LEU A 266 14.16 -4.54 -7.72
CA LEU A 266 14.44 -5.86 -8.27
C LEU A 266 15.93 -6.02 -8.58
N THR A 267 16.41 -7.26 -8.64
CA THR A 267 17.80 -7.61 -9.02
C THR A 267 17.83 -8.49 -10.27
N GLY A 268 19.00 -8.64 -10.89
CA GLY A 268 19.15 -9.42 -12.11
C GLY A 268 19.88 -8.68 -13.22
N TRP A 269 19.52 -8.95 -14.47
CA TRP A 269 20.17 -8.31 -15.61
C TRP A 269 19.30 -8.26 -16.86
N VAL A 270 19.69 -7.40 -17.81
CA VAL A 270 19.11 -7.32 -19.16
C VAL A 270 20.19 -7.20 -20.24
N ARG A 271 20.01 -7.86 -21.39
CA ARG A 271 20.88 -7.76 -22.58
C ARG A 271 20.09 -7.79 -23.89
N ASN A 272 20.71 -7.29 -24.95
CA ASN A 272 20.24 -7.48 -26.32
C ASN A 272 20.88 -8.75 -26.87
N LEU A 273 20.12 -9.50 -27.68
CA LEU A 273 20.60 -10.65 -28.43
C LEU A 273 20.82 -10.30 -29.90
N ASN A 274 21.77 -10.97 -30.56
CA ASN A 274 22.05 -10.80 -32.00
C ASN A 274 20.87 -11.12 -32.91
N ASP A 275 19.91 -11.94 -32.44
CA ASP A 275 18.68 -12.27 -33.18
C ASP A 275 17.60 -11.18 -33.11
N GLY A 276 17.91 -10.03 -32.49
CA GLY A 276 17.00 -8.89 -32.37
C GLY A 276 16.15 -8.89 -31.10
N ARG A 277 16.15 -9.96 -30.29
CA ARG A 277 15.40 -10.02 -29.02
C ARG A 277 16.10 -9.27 -27.89
N VAL A 278 15.36 -9.04 -26.81
CA VAL A 278 15.90 -8.64 -25.51
C VAL A 278 15.74 -9.81 -24.55
N GLU A 279 16.78 -10.12 -23.80
CA GLU A 279 16.77 -11.16 -22.77
C GLU A 279 17.01 -10.53 -21.41
N ALA A 280 16.27 -10.98 -20.40
CA ALA A 280 16.44 -10.52 -19.03
C ALA A 280 16.28 -11.66 -18.04
N VAL A 281 17.04 -11.64 -16.96
CA VAL A 281 16.73 -12.38 -15.73
C VAL A 281 16.33 -11.36 -14.68
N VAL A 282 15.19 -11.57 -14.05
CA VAL A 282 14.64 -10.69 -13.02
C VAL A 282 14.37 -11.51 -11.78
N GLU A 283 14.83 -11.05 -10.64
CA GLU A 283 14.59 -11.68 -9.35
C GLU A 283 14.14 -10.64 -8.31
N GLY A 284 13.19 -11.01 -7.46
CA GLY A 284 12.70 -10.19 -6.36
C GLY A 284 11.30 -10.59 -5.89
N PRO A 285 10.59 -9.71 -5.16
CA PRO A 285 9.21 -9.95 -4.73
C PRO A 285 8.28 -10.27 -5.91
N ALA A 286 7.42 -11.29 -5.77
CA ALA A 286 6.57 -11.79 -6.86
C ALA A 286 5.68 -10.72 -7.50
N GLU A 287 5.07 -9.85 -6.68
CA GLU A 287 4.25 -8.73 -7.18
C GLU A 287 5.10 -7.73 -7.98
N ALA A 288 6.28 -7.36 -7.48
CA ALA A 288 7.20 -6.44 -8.14
C ALA A 288 7.72 -7.02 -9.47
N VAL A 289 8.06 -8.31 -9.50
CA VAL A 289 8.42 -9.01 -10.74
C VAL A 289 7.25 -8.97 -11.72
N GLY A 290 6.03 -9.24 -11.26
CA GLY A 290 4.81 -9.13 -12.08
C GLY A 290 4.61 -7.72 -12.66
N GLU A 291 4.83 -6.68 -11.86
CA GLU A 291 4.74 -5.30 -12.31
C GLU A 291 5.78 -4.97 -13.39
N LEU A 292 7.04 -5.38 -13.20
CA LEU A 292 8.08 -5.17 -14.22
C LEU A 292 7.74 -5.92 -15.52
N LEU A 293 7.24 -7.15 -15.45
CA LEU A 293 6.81 -7.90 -16.62
C LEU A 293 5.68 -7.18 -17.38
N ALA A 294 4.72 -6.58 -16.68
CA ALA A 294 3.68 -5.76 -17.29
C ALA A 294 4.26 -4.51 -17.97
N GLN A 295 5.22 -3.84 -17.32
CA GLN A 295 5.95 -2.71 -17.93
C GLN A 295 6.71 -3.17 -19.19
N MET A 296 7.37 -4.32 -19.15
CA MET A 296 8.10 -4.89 -20.29
C MET A 296 7.18 -5.25 -21.45
N ARG A 297 5.97 -5.76 -21.20
CA ARG A 297 4.96 -6.02 -22.26
C ARG A 297 4.54 -4.74 -22.99
N ARG A 298 4.47 -3.62 -22.28
CA ARG A 298 4.16 -2.31 -22.88
C ARG A 298 5.38 -1.72 -23.61
N GLY A 299 6.55 -1.81 -22.99
CA GLY A 299 7.79 -1.21 -23.46
C GLY A 299 7.81 0.33 -23.37
N PRO A 300 8.96 0.97 -23.69
CA PRO A 300 9.05 2.41 -23.85
C PRO A 300 8.25 2.90 -25.07
N ARG A 301 8.00 4.21 -25.17
CA ARG A 301 7.15 4.84 -26.20
C ARG A 301 7.46 4.40 -27.64
N GLU A 302 8.73 4.14 -27.94
CA GLU A 302 9.18 3.79 -29.29
C GLU A 302 9.27 2.27 -29.52
N ALA A 303 9.08 1.45 -28.48
CA ALA A 303 9.06 0.01 -28.63
C ALA A 303 7.72 -0.49 -29.16
N ASN A 304 7.76 -1.60 -29.88
CA ASN A 304 6.57 -2.39 -30.20
C ASN A 304 6.86 -3.84 -29.85
N VAL A 305 6.34 -4.31 -28.71
CA VAL A 305 6.55 -5.67 -28.22
C VAL A 305 5.51 -6.59 -28.86
N THR A 306 5.97 -7.59 -29.60
CA THR A 306 5.11 -8.56 -30.27
C THR A 306 4.92 -9.83 -29.48
N ASP A 307 5.90 -10.19 -28.66
CA ASP A 307 5.84 -11.36 -27.78
C ASP A 307 6.73 -11.15 -26.53
N LEU A 308 6.32 -11.77 -25.43
CA LEU A 308 7.08 -11.79 -24.18
C LEU A 308 6.92 -13.18 -23.55
N LYS A 309 7.97 -14.00 -23.73
CA LYS A 309 8.11 -15.34 -23.17
C LYS A 309 8.72 -15.24 -21.78
N VAL A 310 8.06 -15.82 -20.79
CA VAL A 310 8.47 -15.82 -19.38
C VAL A 310 8.64 -17.26 -18.95
N GLU A 311 9.79 -17.58 -18.39
CA GLU A 311 10.11 -18.87 -17.80
C GLU A 311 10.40 -18.64 -16.31
N ASP A 312 9.63 -19.25 -15.42
CA ASP A 312 9.92 -19.19 -13.99
C ASP A 312 11.13 -20.06 -13.66
N GLU A 313 12.07 -19.49 -12.91
CA GLU A 313 13.27 -20.17 -12.42
C GLU A 313 13.25 -20.20 -10.88
N LYS A 314 14.03 -21.12 -10.30
CA LYS A 314 14.19 -21.15 -8.84
C LYS A 314 14.96 -19.90 -8.39
N PRO A 315 14.44 -19.09 -7.44
CA PRO A 315 15.18 -17.95 -6.88
C PRO A 315 16.52 -18.40 -6.30
N THR A 316 17.60 -17.66 -6.59
CA THR A 316 18.96 -18.04 -6.15
C THR A 316 19.59 -17.03 -5.19
N GLY A 317 19.09 -15.80 -5.14
CA GLY A 317 19.66 -14.71 -4.36
C GLY A 317 21.03 -14.24 -4.86
N GLU A 318 21.45 -14.65 -6.06
CA GLU A 318 22.83 -14.42 -6.54
C GLU A 318 23.10 -12.95 -6.94
N PHE A 319 22.06 -12.20 -7.28
CA PHE A 319 22.17 -10.84 -7.78
C PHE A 319 22.06 -9.81 -6.66
N LYS A 320 23.05 -8.91 -6.55
CA LYS A 320 23.03 -7.78 -5.60
C LYS A 320 22.40 -6.50 -6.17
N ALA A 321 22.25 -6.43 -7.49
CA ALA A 321 21.72 -5.26 -8.20
C ALA A 321 21.12 -5.69 -9.54
N PHE A 322 20.37 -4.78 -10.18
CA PHE A 322 19.94 -4.94 -11.56
C PHE A 322 20.95 -4.31 -12.52
N THR A 323 21.52 -5.09 -13.43
CA THR A 323 22.63 -4.64 -14.29
C THR A 323 22.35 -4.81 -15.78
N ARG A 324 23.03 -4.02 -16.61
CA ARG A 324 23.02 -4.23 -18.06
C ARG A 324 24.20 -5.12 -18.44
N LYS A 325 23.95 -6.23 -19.11
CA LYS A 325 24.99 -7.05 -19.72
C LYS A 325 25.34 -6.54 -21.13
N PRO A 326 26.58 -6.81 -21.61
CA PRO A 326 26.95 -6.60 -23.01
C PRO A 326 25.97 -7.28 -23.97
N ASN A 327 25.94 -6.81 -25.22
CA ASN A 327 25.15 -7.48 -26.26
C ASN A 327 25.71 -8.90 -26.45
N GLY A 328 24.82 -9.88 -26.58
CA GLY A 328 25.14 -11.29 -26.79
C GLY A 328 24.90 -11.72 -28.22
#